data_AF-A0A4R9LT90-F1
#
_entry.id   AF-A0A4R9LT90-F1
#
_cell.length_a   1.000
_cell.length_b   1.000
_cell.length_c   1.000
_cell.angle_alpha   90.00
_cell.angle_beta   90.00
_cell.angle_gamma   90.00
#
_symmetry.space_group_name_H-M   'P 1'
#
loop_
_entity.id
_entity.type
_entity.pdbx_description
1 polymer ?
#
loop_
_entity_poly.entity_id
_entity_poly.type
_entity_poly.pdbx_seq_one_letter_code
_entity_poly.pdbx_strand_id
1 'polypeptide(L)'
;MNRKSTFIFLFLILIVCNNCYSIEKKYNYGNPYHPSPYFEEDDPQFEEGEPVWIVDTIGNYFFSLPTKLILWNRKMTNHHFSEETKQYLIKYIKQNNLRDVKVRFNQYAPLSEWKRLAKNESINPFVKYIIGSISLLSYTFLPDRLLAGFVGGDHYNPYTNTINVYSDLPAVVIHEGGHAKDFAQREYRTWYSLAYAVPVVGSLYHEARASDDAINYFAENEDSKQLEESHELLFPAYSTYIGGAIGDLVPSPITAVTVLPGHVYGRWKKRSIPSQMEERNKRVK
;
A
#
# COMPACT_ATOMS: atom_id res chain seq x y z
N MET A 1 -15.46 9.50 30.03
CA MET A 1 -14.50 10.46 29.45
C MET A 1 -15.27 11.71 29.02
N ASN A 2 -14.92 12.90 29.54
CA ASN A 2 -15.71 14.11 29.28
C ASN A 2 -15.54 14.57 27.82
N ARG A 3 -16.59 15.12 27.19
CA ARG A 3 -16.62 15.49 25.76
C ARG A 3 -15.47 16.42 25.37
N LYS A 4 -15.03 17.29 26.29
CA LYS A 4 -13.85 18.16 26.13
C LYS A 4 -12.53 17.37 26.12
N SER A 5 -12.41 16.35 26.97
CA SER A 5 -11.24 15.46 27.01
C SER A 5 -11.13 14.63 25.73
N THR A 6 -12.24 14.19 25.15
CA THR A 6 -12.26 13.49 23.86
C THR A 6 -11.77 14.38 22.71
N PHE A 7 -12.19 15.65 22.67
CA PHE A 7 -11.72 16.62 21.67
C PHE A 7 -10.22 16.94 21.82
N ILE A 8 -9.74 17.13 23.06
CA ILE A 8 -8.32 17.37 23.34
C ILE A 8 -7.48 16.15 22.95
N PHE A 9 -7.98 14.94 23.19
CA PHE A 9 -7.30 13.70 22.82
C PHE A 9 -7.24 13.52 21.28
N LEU A 10 -8.35 13.77 20.57
CA LEU A 10 -8.37 13.80 19.10
C LEU A 10 -7.43 14.86 18.52
N PHE A 11 -7.36 16.03 19.14
CA PHE A 11 -6.46 17.11 18.73
C PHE A 11 -4.98 16.77 19.01
N LEU A 12 -4.68 16.11 20.13
CA LEU A 12 -3.33 15.59 20.44
C LEU A 12 -2.91 14.48 19.48
N ILE A 13 -3.81 13.57 19.10
CA ILE A 13 -3.54 12.54 18.07
C ILE A 13 -3.23 13.22 16.72
N LEU A 14 -4.02 14.22 16.32
CA LEU A 14 -3.79 15.00 15.11
C LEU A 14 -2.42 15.71 15.12
N ILE A 15 -1.95 16.18 16.28
CA ILE A 15 -0.62 16.81 16.42
C ILE A 15 0.50 15.77 16.28
N VAL A 16 0.36 14.57 16.85
CA VAL A 16 1.37 13.49 16.74
C VAL A 16 1.50 12.99 15.30
N CYS A 17 0.44 13.04 14.49
CA CYS A 17 0.48 12.70 13.07
C CYS A 17 1.34 13.65 12.21
N ASN A 18 1.71 14.85 12.67
CA ASN A 18 2.51 15.80 11.87
C ASN A 18 3.94 15.33 11.56
N ASN A 19 4.46 14.32 12.28
CA ASN A 19 5.80 13.77 12.05
C ASN A 19 5.83 12.46 11.23
N CYS A 20 4.67 11.96 10.81
CA CYS A 20 4.60 10.70 10.07
C CYS A 20 5.09 10.82 8.63
N TYR A 21 5.00 12.02 8.04
CA TYR A 21 5.34 12.26 6.63
C TYR A 21 6.36 13.40 6.54
N SER A 22 7.64 13.05 6.50
CA SER A 22 8.71 14.04 6.36
C SER A 22 9.67 13.62 5.26
N ILE A 23 9.64 14.41 4.17
CA ILE A 23 10.54 14.31 3.03
C ILE A 23 12.00 14.67 3.42
N GLU A 24 12.20 15.26 4.60
CA GLU A 24 13.51 15.64 5.08
C GLU A 24 14.37 14.43 5.53
N LYS A 25 13.76 13.25 5.68
CA LYS A 25 14.46 12.03 6.06
C LYS A 25 15.18 11.44 4.85
N LYS A 26 16.44 11.01 5.02
CA LYS A 26 17.15 10.25 3.99
C LYS A 26 16.38 8.95 3.66
N TYR A 27 16.28 8.61 2.39
CA TYR A 27 15.66 7.35 1.98
C TYR A 27 16.46 6.16 2.50
N ASN A 28 15.77 5.23 3.14
CA ASN A 28 16.35 4.03 3.70
C ASN A 28 16.26 2.89 2.68
N TYR A 29 17.30 2.58 1.91
CA TYR A 29 17.25 1.44 0.98
C TYR A 29 16.98 0.12 1.70
N GLY A 30 16.26 -0.78 1.04
CA GLY A 30 15.93 -2.10 1.57
C GLY A 30 17.19 -2.90 1.92
N ASN A 31 17.20 -3.46 3.12
CA ASN A 31 18.22 -4.38 3.59
C ASN A 31 17.49 -5.56 4.26
N PRO A 32 17.02 -6.55 3.48
CA PRO A 32 16.25 -7.65 4.02
C PRO A 32 17.01 -8.37 5.14
N TYR A 33 16.35 -8.61 6.26
CA TYR A 33 16.96 -9.29 7.40
C TYR A 33 17.35 -10.73 7.05
N HIS A 34 16.46 -11.41 6.32
CA HIS A 34 16.73 -12.71 5.71
C HIS A 34 16.82 -12.51 4.19
N PRO A 35 18.02 -12.61 3.59
CA PRO A 35 18.15 -12.59 2.16
C PRO A 35 17.58 -13.89 1.58
N SER A 36 16.82 -13.75 0.51
CA SER A 36 16.17 -14.88 -0.16
C SER A 36 16.75 -15.08 -1.55
N PRO A 37 16.73 -16.31 -2.09
CA PRO A 37 17.16 -16.57 -3.46
C PRO A 37 16.29 -15.81 -4.47
N TYR A 38 16.80 -15.69 -5.69
CA TYR A 38 16.02 -15.15 -6.80
C TYR A 38 14.91 -16.14 -7.20
N PHE A 39 13.88 -15.61 -7.83
CA PHE A 39 12.85 -16.42 -8.47
C PHE A 39 13.43 -17.20 -9.65
N GLU A 40 12.94 -18.41 -9.83
CA GLU A 40 13.26 -19.29 -10.96
C GLU A 40 12.47 -18.87 -12.22
N GLU A 41 12.92 -19.32 -13.39
CA GLU A 41 12.27 -18.98 -14.67
C GLU A 41 10.82 -19.50 -14.77
N ASP A 42 10.52 -20.63 -14.13
CA ASP A 42 9.19 -21.26 -14.09
C ASP A 42 8.25 -20.67 -13.02
N ASP A 43 8.74 -19.81 -12.14
CA ASP A 43 7.98 -19.07 -11.12
C ASP A 43 8.43 -17.61 -11.11
N PRO A 44 8.20 -16.82 -12.18
CA PRO A 44 8.80 -15.50 -12.34
C PRO A 44 8.34 -14.52 -11.26
N GLN A 45 9.22 -13.62 -10.80
CA GLN A 45 8.90 -12.67 -9.72
C GLN A 45 7.69 -11.77 -10.03
N PHE A 46 7.58 -11.33 -11.29
CA PHE A 46 6.56 -10.39 -11.75
C PHE A 46 5.64 -11.14 -12.72
N GLU A 47 4.34 -11.16 -12.43
CA GLU A 47 3.33 -11.75 -13.29
C GLU A 47 2.21 -10.76 -13.55
N GLU A 48 1.60 -10.88 -14.72
CA GLU A 48 0.43 -10.10 -15.11
C GLU A 48 -0.73 -11.04 -15.47
N GLY A 49 -1.94 -10.65 -15.10
CA GLY A 49 -3.14 -11.38 -15.48
C GLY A 49 -3.55 -11.07 -16.91
N GLU A 50 -3.92 -12.12 -17.65
CA GLU A 50 -4.55 -11.97 -18.96
C GLU A 50 -5.78 -11.06 -18.88
N PRO A 51 -6.00 -10.16 -19.86
CA PRO A 51 -7.19 -9.29 -19.89
C PRO A 51 -8.49 -10.10 -19.96
N VAL A 52 -9.44 -9.81 -19.08
CA VAL A 52 -10.76 -10.44 -19.04
C VAL A 52 -11.80 -9.33 -19.10
N TRP A 53 -12.22 -8.97 -20.32
CA TRP A 53 -12.96 -7.74 -20.57
C TRP A 53 -14.19 -7.54 -19.66
N ILE A 54 -14.97 -8.60 -19.39
CA ILE A 54 -16.16 -8.51 -18.53
C ILE A 54 -15.76 -8.17 -17.10
N VAL A 55 -14.81 -8.91 -16.54
CA VAL A 55 -14.36 -8.75 -15.16
C VAL A 55 -13.71 -7.37 -14.99
N ASP A 56 -12.80 -7.01 -15.90
CA ASP A 56 -12.08 -5.75 -15.84
C ASP A 56 -13.01 -4.56 -16.05
N THR A 57 -13.99 -4.65 -16.95
CA THR A 57 -14.96 -3.55 -17.18
C THR A 57 -15.87 -3.38 -15.98
N ILE A 58 -16.43 -4.47 -15.43
CA ILE A 58 -17.32 -4.38 -14.26
C ILE A 58 -16.55 -3.88 -13.03
N GLY A 59 -15.33 -4.39 -12.80
CA GLY A 59 -14.44 -3.90 -11.74
C GLY A 59 -14.14 -2.40 -11.91
N ASN A 60 -13.76 -1.99 -13.12
CA ASN A 60 -13.36 -0.61 -13.43
C ASN A 60 -14.52 0.41 -13.40
N TYR A 61 -15.76 0.04 -13.69
CA TYR A 61 -16.86 1.01 -13.76
C TYR A 61 -17.85 0.93 -12.61
N PHE A 62 -18.05 -0.26 -12.03
CA PHE A 62 -19.04 -0.45 -10.97
C PHE A 62 -18.38 -0.53 -9.60
N PHE A 63 -17.48 -1.49 -9.39
CA PHE A 63 -16.90 -1.75 -8.07
C PHE A 63 -15.85 -0.72 -7.65
N SER A 64 -15.04 -0.20 -8.59
CA SER A 64 -14.03 0.83 -8.27
C SER A 64 -14.58 2.27 -8.19
N LEU A 65 -15.81 2.52 -8.66
CA LEU A 65 -16.38 3.88 -8.69
C LEU A 65 -16.39 4.58 -7.32
N PRO A 66 -16.81 3.92 -6.21
CA PRO A 66 -16.68 4.47 -4.86
C PRO A 66 -15.27 5.01 -4.55
N THR A 67 -14.26 4.19 -4.77
CA THR A 67 -12.87 4.50 -4.48
C THR A 67 -12.36 5.66 -5.33
N LYS A 68 -12.67 5.66 -6.63
CA LYS A 68 -12.30 6.75 -7.55
C LYS A 68 -12.90 8.09 -7.15
N LEU A 69 -14.14 8.08 -6.65
CA LEU A 69 -14.82 9.28 -6.17
C LEU A 69 -14.23 9.77 -4.84
N ILE A 70 -13.97 8.86 -3.90
CA ILE A 70 -13.39 9.20 -2.60
C ILE A 70 -11.98 9.78 -2.76
N LEU A 71 -11.14 9.18 -3.60
CA LEU A 71 -9.74 9.59 -3.80
C LEU A 71 -9.55 10.60 -4.93
N TRP A 72 -10.62 10.99 -5.64
CA TRP A 72 -10.57 11.88 -6.81
C TRP A 72 -9.55 11.45 -7.87
N ASN A 73 -9.39 10.14 -8.08
CA ASN A 73 -8.44 9.60 -9.04
C ASN A 73 -9.08 8.50 -9.90
N ARG A 74 -9.12 8.70 -11.22
CA ARG A 74 -9.74 7.78 -12.17
C ARG A 74 -8.93 6.50 -12.43
N LYS A 75 -7.64 6.52 -12.14
CA LYS A 75 -6.73 5.38 -12.36
C LYS A 75 -6.69 4.41 -11.18
N MET A 76 -7.29 4.77 -10.05
CA MET A 76 -7.42 3.87 -8.91
C MET A 76 -8.29 2.68 -9.31
N THR A 77 -7.80 1.46 -9.05
CA THR A 77 -8.45 0.17 -9.36
C THR A 77 -9.07 0.14 -10.76
N ASN A 78 -8.27 0.56 -11.75
CA ASN A 78 -8.72 0.66 -13.15
C ASN A 78 -8.52 -0.64 -13.94
N HIS A 79 -7.88 -1.65 -13.35
CA HIS A 79 -7.63 -2.97 -13.95
C HIS A 79 -6.82 -2.93 -15.24
N HIS A 80 -6.09 -1.84 -15.48
CA HIS A 80 -5.27 -1.67 -16.67
C HIS A 80 -3.98 -0.97 -16.31
N PHE A 81 -2.84 -1.62 -16.50
CA PHE A 81 -1.53 -1.08 -16.15
C PHE A 81 -0.78 -0.55 -17.37
N SER A 82 -0.29 0.69 -17.24
CA SER A 82 0.73 1.20 -18.15
C SER A 82 2.07 0.51 -17.86
N GLU A 83 2.92 0.44 -18.89
CA GLU A 83 4.28 -0.05 -18.72
C GLU A 83 5.08 0.83 -17.76
N GLU A 84 4.82 2.15 -17.77
CA GLU A 84 5.44 3.12 -16.87
C GLU A 84 5.22 2.73 -15.39
N THR A 85 3.98 2.49 -14.97
CA THR A 85 3.67 2.11 -13.58
C THR A 85 4.33 0.78 -13.19
N LYS A 86 4.34 -0.21 -14.09
CA LYS A 86 5.03 -1.50 -13.84
C LYS A 86 6.53 -1.27 -13.61
N GLN A 87 7.16 -0.44 -14.44
CA GLN A 87 8.58 -0.14 -14.32
C GLN A 87 8.94 0.58 -13.03
N TYR A 88 8.07 1.44 -12.49
CA TYR A 88 8.28 2.03 -11.15
C TYR A 88 8.39 0.94 -10.08
N LEU A 89 7.43 0.01 -10.03
CA LEU A 89 7.46 -1.06 -9.04
C LEU A 89 8.64 -2.01 -9.27
N ILE A 90 8.92 -2.43 -10.50
CA ILE A 90 10.06 -3.29 -10.83
C ILE A 90 11.38 -2.65 -10.38
N LYS A 91 11.58 -1.36 -10.68
CA LYS A 91 12.78 -0.61 -10.27
C LYS A 91 12.88 -0.53 -8.75
N TYR A 92 11.78 -0.21 -8.08
CA TYR A 92 11.73 -0.12 -6.62
C TYR A 92 12.08 -1.45 -5.95
N ILE A 93 11.48 -2.55 -6.39
CA ILE A 93 11.74 -3.91 -5.87
C ILE A 93 13.22 -4.26 -6.01
N LYS A 94 13.82 -3.99 -7.18
CA LYS A 94 15.25 -4.23 -7.45
C LYS A 94 16.16 -3.37 -6.58
N GLN A 95 15.88 -2.06 -6.49
CA GLN A 95 16.69 -1.12 -5.70
C GLN A 95 16.63 -1.40 -4.20
N ASN A 96 15.54 -1.97 -3.70
CA ASN A 96 15.36 -2.34 -2.30
C ASN A 96 15.73 -3.81 -2.01
N ASN A 97 16.33 -4.51 -2.97
CA ASN A 97 16.78 -5.90 -2.82
C ASN A 97 15.67 -6.87 -2.39
N LEU A 98 14.42 -6.63 -2.80
CA LEU A 98 13.26 -7.44 -2.40
C LEU A 98 13.14 -8.65 -3.33
N ARG A 99 13.95 -9.68 -3.08
CA ARG A 99 14.12 -10.83 -4.00
C ARG A 99 13.06 -11.93 -3.85
N ASP A 100 12.36 -12.00 -2.72
CA ASP A 100 11.36 -13.04 -2.40
C ASP A 100 9.90 -12.60 -2.54
N VAL A 101 9.65 -11.30 -2.69
CA VAL A 101 8.30 -10.79 -2.87
C VAL A 101 7.85 -11.06 -4.30
N LYS A 102 6.67 -11.64 -4.46
CA LYS A 102 6.02 -11.81 -5.77
C LYS A 102 5.13 -10.62 -6.05
N VAL A 103 5.09 -10.20 -7.30
CA VAL A 103 4.29 -9.07 -7.75
C VAL A 103 3.30 -9.56 -8.79
N ARG A 104 2.03 -9.19 -8.61
CA ARG A 104 0.92 -9.55 -9.48
C ARG A 104 0.20 -8.30 -9.98
N PHE A 105 0.33 -8.03 -11.27
CA PHE A 105 -0.38 -6.96 -11.95
C PHE A 105 -1.72 -7.47 -12.48
N ASN A 106 -2.83 -6.96 -11.94
CA ASN A 106 -4.19 -7.31 -12.35
C ASN A 106 -4.46 -8.83 -12.48
N GLN A 107 -3.83 -9.65 -11.64
CA GLN A 107 -3.88 -11.10 -11.76
C GLN A 107 -4.70 -11.72 -10.63
N TYR A 108 -5.59 -12.63 -11.01
CA TYR A 108 -6.32 -13.46 -10.06
C TYR A 108 -5.81 -14.90 -10.13
N ALA A 109 -5.03 -15.33 -9.13
CA ALA A 109 -4.28 -16.59 -9.16
C ALA A 109 -4.39 -17.37 -7.83
N PRO A 110 -5.60 -17.77 -7.38
CA PRO A 110 -5.80 -18.37 -6.06
C PRO A 110 -4.96 -19.63 -5.83
N LEU A 111 -4.90 -20.54 -6.81
CA LEU A 111 -4.09 -21.76 -6.70
C LEU A 111 -2.60 -21.45 -6.50
N SER A 112 -2.09 -20.43 -7.19
CA SER A 112 -0.71 -19.99 -7.04
C SER A 112 -0.47 -19.35 -5.68
N GLU A 113 -1.42 -18.58 -5.15
CA GLU A 113 -1.32 -18.02 -3.79
C GLU A 113 -1.34 -19.11 -2.71
N TRP A 114 -2.16 -20.15 -2.85
CA TRP A 114 -2.12 -21.31 -1.94
C TRP A 114 -0.77 -22.04 -1.98
N LYS A 115 -0.16 -22.20 -3.16
CA LYS A 115 1.21 -22.72 -3.29
C LYS A 115 2.22 -21.80 -2.60
N ARG A 116 2.07 -20.48 -2.75
CA ARG A 116 2.94 -19.50 -2.07
C ARG A 116 2.79 -19.53 -0.56
N LEU A 117 1.59 -19.74 -0.03
CA LEU A 117 1.38 -19.91 1.40
C LEU A 117 2.22 -21.09 1.92
N ALA A 118 2.26 -22.20 1.19
CA ALA A 118 3.13 -23.32 1.55
C ALA A 118 4.62 -22.93 1.47
N LYS A 119 5.05 -22.30 0.36
CA LYS A 119 6.45 -21.88 0.11
C LYS A 119 6.97 -20.77 1.03
N ASN A 120 6.11 -19.96 1.65
CA ASN A 120 6.58 -18.83 2.45
C ASN A 120 7.18 -19.31 3.79
N GLU A 121 8.50 -19.25 3.89
CA GLU A 121 9.26 -19.62 5.11
C GLU A 121 9.43 -18.46 6.09
N SER A 122 9.04 -17.24 5.71
CA SER A 122 9.22 -16.04 6.52
C SER A 122 8.28 -15.96 7.73
N ILE A 123 7.18 -16.72 7.72
CA ILE A 123 6.16 -16.70 8.77
C ILE A 123 6.06 -18.09 9.38
N ASN A 124 5.96 -18.14 10.72
CA ASN A 124 5.81 -19.38 11.46
C ASN A 124 4.64 -20.21 10.88
N PRO A 125 4.83 -21.52 10.64
CA PRO A 125 3.80 -22.37 10.02
C PRO A 125 2.43 -22.30 10.70
N PHE A 126 2.38 -22.21 12.03
CA PHE A 126 1.11 -22.16 12.77
C PHE A 126 0.31 -20.89 12.42
N VAL A 127 0.96 -19.72 12.51
CA VAL A 127 0.33 -18.43 12.17
C VAL A 127 -0.03 -18.37 10.69
N LYS A 128 0.89 -18.83 9.83
CA LYS A 128 0.73 -18.87 8.38
C LYS A 128 -0.49 -19.68 7.96
N TYR A 129 -0.66 -20.89 8.47
CA TYR A 129 -1.79 -21.74 8.08
C TYR A 129 -3.11 -21.37 8.75
N ILE A 130 -3.12 -20.70 9.91
CA ILE A 130 -4.37 -20.25 10.52
C ILE A 130 -4.83 -18.93 9.89
N ILE A 131 -4.02 -17.88 10.02
CA ILE A 131 -4.43 -16.53 9.60
C ILE A 131 -4.26 -16.38 8.08
N GLY A 132 -3.18 -16.90 7.53
CA GLY A 132 -2.96 -16.86 6.08
C GLY A 132 -4.02 -17.65 5.31
N SER A 133 -4.51 -18.78 5.82
CA SER A 133 -5.63 -19.49 5.18
C SER A 133 -6.92 -18.68 5.21
N ILE A 134 -7.24 -17.97 6.30
CA ILE A 134 -8.41 -17.08 6.36
C ILE A 134 -8.28 -15.97 5.31
N SER A 135 -7.10 -15.34 5.22
CA SER A 135 -6.79 -14.32 4.21
C SER A 135 -6.94 -14.89 2.79
N LEU A 136 -6.42 -16.08 2.51
CA LEU A 136 -6.53 -16.71 1.19
C LEU A 136 -7.93 -17.21 0.86
N LEU A 137 -8.72 -17.64 1.85
CA LEU A 137 -10.13 -17.97 1.62
C LEU A 137 -10.90 -16.71 1.20
N SER A 138 -10.63 -15.56 1.84
CA SER A 138 -11.18 -14.27 1.40
C SER A 138 -10.82 -14.00 -0.05
N TYR A 139 -9.52 -14.02 -0.40
CA TYR A 139 -9.05 -13.85 -1.79
C TYR A 139 -9.67 -14.87 -2.77
N THR A 140 -9.84 -16.13 -2.35
CA THR A 140 -10.34 -17.21 -3.22
C THR A 140 -11.85 -17.09 -3.49
N PHE A 141 -12.63 -16.59 -2.54
CA PHE A 141 -14.09 -16.50 -2.70
C PHE A 141 -14.58 -15.10 -3.07
N LEU A 142 -13.80 -14.08 -2.78
CA LEU A 142 -14.02 -12.70 -3.17
C LEU A 142 -12.94 -12.38 -4.21
N PRO A 143 -13.23 -12.46 -5.52
CA PRO A 143 -12.22 -12.25 -6.53
C PRO A 143 -11.75 -10.79 -6.46
N ASP A 144 -10.60 -10.55 -5.81
CA ASP A 144 -10.08 -9.20 -5.60
C ASP A 144 -9.97 -8.43 -6.92
N ARG A 145 -9.63 -9.10 -8.02
CA ARG A 145 -9.65 -8.49 -9.36
C ARG A 145 -11.02 -7.95 -9.78
N LEU A 146 -12.13 -8.55 -9.38
CA LEU A 146 -13.46 -8.04 -9.71
C LEU A 146 -13.92 -6.98 -8.69
N LEU A 147 -13.61 -7.20 -7.42
CA LEU A 147 -14.15 -6.43 -6.29
C LEU A 147 -13.23 -5.29 -5.83
N ALA A 148 -12.05 -5.14 -6.43
CA ALA A 148 -11.09 -4.09 -6.09
C ALA A 148 -11.75 -2.71 -6.13
N GLY A 149 -11.65 -1.98 -5.01
CA GLY A 149 -12.25 -0.67 -4.82
C GLY A 149 -13.69 -0.68 -4.27
N PHE A 150 -14.28 -1.86 -4.06
CA PHE A 150 -15.50 -2.05 -3.26
C PHE A 150 -15.21 -2.84 -1.98
N VAL A 151 -14.58 -4.01 -2.13
CA VAL A 151 -14.06 -4.85 -1.02
C VAL A 151 -12.67 -5.30 -1.45
N GLY A 152 -11.65 -4.85 -0.73
CA GLY A 152 -10.25 -5.03 -1.11
C GLY A 152 -9.75 -4.07 -2.21
N GLY A 153 -8.53 -4.32 -2.69
CA GLY A 153 -7.83 -3.46 -3.63
C GLY A 153 -6.36 -3.84 -3.76
N ASP A 154 -5.53 -2.87 -4.16
CA ASP A 154 -4.08 -3.00 -4.07
C ASP A 154 -3.69 -3.35 -2.62
N HIS A 155 -2.86 -4.37 -2.43
CA HIS A 155 -2.40 -4.79 -1.11
C HIS A 155 -1.16 -5.68 -1.16
N TYR A 156 -0.38 -5.63 -0.09
CA TYR A 156 0.63 -6.63 0.25
C TYR A 156 0.07 -7.67 1.23
N ASN A 157 0.22 -8.95 0.89
CA ASN A 157 -0.11 -10.07 1.76
C ASN A 157 1.15 -10.66 2.41
N PRO A 158 1.35 -10.51 3.74
CA PRO A 158 2.54 -11.04 4.42
C PRO A 158 2.60 -12.57 4.50
N TYR A 159 1.45 -13.25 4.41
CA TYR A 159 1.37 -14.71 4.56
C TYR A 159 1.76 -15.44 3.29
N THR A 160 1.53 -14.84 2.13
CA THR A 160 2.06 -15.32 0.85
C THR A 160 3.28 -14.52 0.37
N ASN A 161 3.66 -13.43 1.04
CA ASN A 161 4.71 -12.49 0.63
C ASN A 161 4.45 -11.94 -0.79
N THR A 162 3.20 -11.60 -1.14
CA THR A 162 2.86 -11.14 -2.50
C THR A 162 2.19 -9.78 -2.48
N ILE A 163 2.58 -8.95 -3.44
CA ILE A 163 1.96 -7.68 -3.78
C ILE A 163 0.93 -7.94 -4.90
N ASN A 164 -0.33 -7.67 -4.62
CA ASN A 164 -1.41 -7.68 -5.61
C ASN A 164 -1.78 -6.24 -5.93
N VAL A 165 -1.70 -5.83 -7.19
CA VAL A 165 -2.02 -4.46 -7.61
C VAL A 165 -3.02 -4.44 -8.75
N TYR A 166 -3.93 -3.47 -8.70
CA TYR A 166 -5.02 -3.22 -9.65
C TYR A 166 -5.07 -1.75 -10.12
N SER A 167 -4.27 -0.86 -9.53
CA SER A 167 -4.23 0.58 -9.82
C SER A 167 -3.04 1.00 -10.68
N ASP A 168 -3.29 1.69 -11.79
CA ASP A 168 -2.24 2.32 -12.63
C ASP A 168 -1.70 3.62 -12.04
N LEU A 169 -1.15 3.54 -10.83
CA LEU A 169 -0.65 4.70 -10.09
C LEU A 169 0.70 4.35 -9.46
N PRO A 170 1.81 5.00 -9.87
CA PRO A 170 3.12 4.74 -9.28
C PRO A 170 3.11 4.88 -7.76
N ALA A 171 2.45 5.93 -7.23
CA ALA A 171 2.30 6.13 -5.80
C ALA A 171 1.72 4.91 -5.05
N VAL A 172 0.72 4.24 -5.63
CA VAL A 172 0.06 3.07 -5.03
C VAL A 172 0.95 1.84 -5.09
N VAL A 173 1.51 1.55 -6.27
CA VAL A 173 2.36 0.35 -6.41
C VAL A 173 3.63 0.46 -5.57
N ILE A 174 4.21 1.65 -5.44
CA ILE A 174 5.35 1.90 -4.55
C ILE A 174 4.94 1.80 -3.07
N HIS A 175 3.75 2.27 -2.70
CA HIS A 175 3.21 2.07 -1.35
C HIS A 175 3.13 0.58 -0.99
N GLU A 176 2.61 -0.28 -1.87
CA GLU A 176 2.59 -1.74 -1.64
C GLU A 176 4.00 -2.33 -1.57
N GLY A 177 4.91 -1.83 -2.40
CA GLY A 177 6.34 -2.13 -2.28
C GLY A 177 6.91 -1.74 -0.91
N GLY A 178 6.45 -0.62 -0.35
CA GLY A 178 6.79 -0.13 0.99
C GLY A 178 6.38 -1.11 2.10
N HIS A 179 5.20 -1.71 2.00
CA HIS A 179 4.81 -2.79 2.92
C HIS A 179 5.72 -4.00 2.81
N ALA A 180 6.01 -4.47 1.58
CA ALA A 180 6.90 -5.60 1.37
C ALA A 180 8.32 -5.32 1.91
N LYS A 181 8.86 -4.12 1.64
CA LYS A 181 10.15 -3.66 2.15
C LYS A 181 10.19 -3.63 3.67
N ASP A 182 9.15 -3.11 4.27
CA ASP A 182 9.03 -3.00 5.72
C ASP A 182 9.06 -4.38 6.38
N PHE A 183 8.28 -5.33 5.86
CA PHE A 183 8.33 -6.73 6.29
C PHE A 183 9.70 -7.37 6.05
N ALA A 184 10.32 -7.10 4.89
CA ALA A 184 11.60 -7.67 4.54
C ALA A 184 12.69 -7.32 5.56
N GLN A 185 12.64 -6.11 6.12
CA GLN A 185 13.59 -5.59 7.12
C GLN A 185 13.35 -6.09 8.55
N ARG A 186 12.31 -6.90 8.82
CA ARG A 186 12.02 -7.41 10.17
C ARG A 186 12.68 -8.77 10.42
N GLU A 187 13.30 -8.91 11.60
CA GLU A 187 13.73 -10.19 12.16
C GLU A 187 12.51 -11.06 12.50
N TYR A 188 11.56 -10.49 13.25
CA TYR A 188 10.40 -11.21 13.76
C TYR A 188 9.16 -11.00 12.87
N ARG A 189 9.25 -11.40 11.59
CA ARG A 189 8.16 -11.23 10.59
C ARG A 189 6.82 -11.83 11.05
N THR A 190 6.84 -12.92 11.83
CA THR A 190 5.62 -13.56 12.37
C THR A 190 4.86 -12.68 13.36
N TRP A 191 5.55 -12.10 14.34
CA TRP A 191 4.91 -11.20 15.31
C TRP A 191 4.47 -9.91 14.63
N TYR A 192 5.27 -9.47 13.66
CA TYR A 192 4.94 -8.31 12.84
C TYR A 192 3.68 -8.53 12.01
N SER A 193 3.48 -9.72 11.40
CA SER A 193 2.26 -10.04 10.64
C SER A 193 1.02 -10.10 11.53
N LEU A 194 1.17 -10.55 12.78
CA LEU A 194 0.07 -10.54 13.75
C LEU A 194 -0.35 -9.12 14.11
N ALA A 195 0.61 -8.23 14.37
CA ALA A 195 0.33 -6.81 14.60
C ALA A 195 -0.32 -6.15 13.38
N TYR A 196 0.16 -6.48 12.18
CA TYR A 196 -0.41 -6.02 10.90
C TYR A 196 -1.88 -6.42 10.73
N ALA A 197 -2.27 -7.61 11.17
CA ALA A 197 -3.64 -8.10 11.08
C ALA A 197 -4.61 -7.45 12.10
N VAL A 198 -4.13 -6.67 13.07
CA VAL A 198 -5.00 -6.01 14.06
C VAL A 198 -5.73 -4.82 13.40
N PRO A 199 -7.07 -4.84 13.35
CA PRO A 199 -7.83 -3.75 12.74
C PRO A 199 -7.55 -2.40 13.42
N VAL A 200 -7.57 -1.33 12.62
CA VAL A 200 -7.45 0.08 13.03
C VAL A 200 -6.09 0.46 13.62
N VAL A 201 -5.63 -0.20 14.68
CA VAL A 201 -4.36 0.16 15.37
C VAL A 201 -3.15 -0.42 14.65
N GLY A 202 -3.24 -1.68 14.19
CA GLY A 202 -2.20 -2.30 13.37
C GLY A 202 -2.07 -1.57 12.03
N SER A 203 -3.19 -1.43 11.32
CA SER A 203 -3.22 -0.86 9.98
C SER A 203 -2.63 0.55 9.91
N LEU A 204 -3.02 1.49 10.79
CA LEU A 204 -2.55 2.88 10.72
C LEU A 204 -1.01 3.03 10.74
N TYR A 205 -0.31 2.25 11.57
CA TYR A 205 1.15 2.34 11.63
C TYR A 205 1.80 1.89 10.33
N HIS A 206 1.35 0.75 9.79
CA HIS A 206 1.93 0.18 8.57
C HIS A 206 1.61 1.04 7.35
N GLU A 207 0.37 1.54 7.25
CA GLU A 207 -0.09 2.45 6.19
C GLU A 207 0.70 3.75 6.17
N ALA A 208 0.96 4.33 7.35
CA ALA A 208 1.78 5.53 7.48
C ALA A 208 3.22 5.27 7.01
N ARG A 209 3.78 4.12 7.38
CA ARG A 209 5.16 3.74 7.04
C ARG A 209 5.33 3.46 5.56
N ALA A 210 4.40 2.73 4.94
CA ALA A 210 4.41 2.48 3.50
C ALA A 210 4.25 3.77 2.69
N SER A 211 3.35 4.66 3.14
CA SER A 211 3.15 5.97 2.52
C SER A 211 4.36 6.90 2.68
N ASP A 212 5.01 6.95 3.86
CA ASP A 212 6.26 7.70 4.08
C ASP A 212 7.39 7.14 3.20
N ASP A 213 7.47 5.82 3.03
CA ASP A 213 8.47 5.20 2.15
C ASP A 213 8.27 5.58 0.68
N ALA A 214 7.03 5.53 0.18
CA ALA A 214 6.71 5.91 -1.19
C ALA A 214 7.05 7.38 -1.48
N ILE A 215 6.65 8.29 -0.58
CA ILE A 215 6.99 9.72 -0.69
C ILE A 215 8.51 9.91 -0.70
N ASN A 216 9.24 9.28 0.23
CA ASN A 216 10.68 9.42 0.30
C ASN A 216 11.41 8.76 -0.87
N TYR A 217 10.85 7.73 -1.49
CA TYR A 217 11.38 7.11 -2.70
C TYR A 217 11.32 8.07 -3.90
N PHE A 218 10.18 8.74 -4.11
CA PHE A 218 10.09 9.73 -5.20
C PHE A 218 10.95 10.95 -4.94
N ALA A 219 11.05 11.39 -3.69
CA ALA A 219 11.98 12.45 -3.30
C ALA A 219 13.45 12.06 -3.56
N GLU A 220 13.85 10.84 -3.22
CA GLU A 220 15.20 10.32 -3.49
C GLU A 220 15.53 10.26 -4.98
N ASN A 221 14.54 9.94 -5.82
CA ASN A 221 14.70 9.89 -7.28
C ASN A 221 14.48 11.25 -7.96
N GLU A 222 14.30 12.34 -7.19
CA GLU A 222 14.00 13.69 -7.68
C GLU A 222 12.79 13.73 -8.64
N ASP A 223 11.83 12.83 -8.46
CA ASP A 223 10.63 12.72 -9.29
C ASP A 223 9.53 13.64 -8.73
N SER A 224 9.61 14.91 -9.09
CA SER A 224 8.69 15.94 -8.59
C SER A 224 7.22 15.64 -8.94
N LYS A 225 6.96 15.11 -10.14
CA LYS A 225 5.60 14.77 -10.57
C LYS A 225 5.00 13.68 -9.68
N GLN A 226 5.70 12.56 -9.51
CA GLN A 226 5.20 11.47 -8.67
C GLN A 226 5.18 11.83 -7.20
N LEU A 227 6.08 12.69 -6.73
CA LEU A 227 6.06 13.21 -5.36
C LEU A 227 4.81 14.06 -5.10
N GLU A 228 4.43 14.94 -6.02
CA GLU A 228 3.20 15.72 -5.92
C GLU A 228 1.94 14.84 -5.98
N GLU A 229 1.87 13.92 -6.95
CA GLU A 229 0.75 12.97 -7.10
C GLU A 229 0.60 12.10 -5.85
N SER A 230 1.72 11.67 -5.24
CA SER A 230 1.75 10.92 -4.00
C SER A 230 1.15 11.71 -2.83
N HIS A 231 1.40 13.02 -2.72
CA HIS A 231 0.79 13.85 -1.67
C HIS A 231 -0.72 14.02 -1.87
N GLU A 232 -1.17 14.14 -3.12
CA GLU A 232 -2.59 14.29 -3.44
C GLU A 232 -3.38 12.98 -3.25
N LEU A 233 -2.71 11.82 -3.31
CA LEU A 233 -3.34 10.51 -3.24
C LEU A 233 -3.19 9.82 -1.88
N LEU A 234 -1.97 9.73 -1.34
CA LEU A 234 -1.68 8.91 -0.15
C LEU A 234 -2.21 9.54 1.14
N PHE A 235 -2.27 10.88 1.25
CA PHE A 235 -2.88 11.53 2.41
C PHE A 235 -4.39 11.32 2.55
N PRO A 236 -5.22 11.52 1.50
CA PRO A 236 -6.63 11.18 1.59
C PRO A 236 -6.85 9.67 1.76
N ALA A 237 -6.03 8.82 1.12
CA ALA A 237 -6.10 7.37 1.33
C ALA A 237 -5.78 7.00 2.79
N TYR A 238 -4.70 7.51 3.38
CA TYR A 238 -4.39 7.30 4.79
C TYR A 238 -5.54 7.72 5.73
N SER A 239 -6.24 8.80 5.37
CA SER A 239 -7.34 9.33 6.18
C SER A 239 -8.58 8.42 6.20
N THR A 240 -8.76 7.53 5.21
CA THR A 240 -9.85 6.54 5.22
C THR A 240 -9.70 5.55 6.37
N TYR A 241 -8.45 5.17 6.69
CA TYR A 241 -8.14 4.27 7.79
C TYR A 241 -8.43 4.90 9.17
N ILE A 242 -8.25 6.21 9.32
CA ILE A 242 -8.58 6.94 10.57
C ILE A 242 -10.09 6.94 10.82
N GLY A 243 -10.89 7.00 9.74
CA GLY A 243 -12.34 6.99 9.80
C GLY A 243 -12.98 5.65 10.21
N GLY A 244 -12.17 4.63 10.48
CA GLY A 244 -12.66 3.29 10.83
C GLY A 244 -13.13 2.46 9.63
N ALA A 245 -12.87 2.91 8.40
CA ALA A 245 -13.03 2.06 7.22
C ALA A 245 -11.89 1.02 7.25
N ILE A 246 -12.23 -0.23 7.52
CA ILE A 246 -11.31 -1.38 7.48
C ILE A 246 -10.97 -1.66 6.01
N GLY A 247 -10.19 -0.80 5.34
CA GLY A 247 -9.84 -0.96 3.91
C GLY A 247 -11.00 -0.94 2.91
N ASP A 248 -12.23 -1.18 3.35
CA ASP A 248 -13.45 -1.21 2.58
C ASP A 248 -13.95 0.23 2.43
N LEU A 249 -13.72 0.77 1.23
CA LEU A 249 -14.15 2.11 0.83
C LEU A 249 -15.65 2.12 0.51
N VAL A 250 -16.47 1.66 1.46
CA VAL A 250 -17.92 1.80 1.38
C VAL A 250 -18.26 3.29 1.56
N PRO A 251 -18.93 3.93 0.58
CA PRO A 251 -19.34 5.32 0.70
C PRO A 251 -20.27 5.47 1.91
N SER A 252 -19.78 6.17 2.93
CA SER A 252 -20.57 6.57 4.08
C SER A 252 -20.31 8.04 4.40
N PRO A 253 -21.26 8.74 5.06
CA PRO A 253 -21.00 10.10 5.54
C PRO A 253 -19.73 10.20 6.41
N ILE A 254 -19.39 9.14 7.15
CA ILE A 254 -18.18 9.06 7.99
C ILE A 254 -16.91 9.03 7.12
N THR A 255 -16.92 8.24 6.04
CA THR A 255 -15.82 8.18 5.06
C THR A 255 -15.60 9.55 4.41
N ALA A 256 -16.67 10.25 4.04
CA ALA A 256 -16.57 11.60 3.47
C ALA A 256 -15.98 12.62 4.46
N VAL A 257 -16.41 12.59 5.71
CA VAL A 257 -15.91 13.50 6.77
C VAL A 257 -14.42 13.28 7.06
N THR A 258 -13.93 12.05 6.93
CA THR A 258 -12.55 11.68 7.27
C THR A 258 -11.58 11.91 6.10
N VAL A 259 -12.01 11.68 4.86
CA VAL A 259 -11.16 11.85 3.67
C VAL A 259 -10.91 13.32 3.31
N LEU A 260 -11.90 14.20 3.50
CA LEU A 260 -11.79 15.62 3.15
C LEU A 260 -10.59 16.34 3.82
N PRO A 261 -10.35 16.19 5.14
CA PRO A 261 -9.14 16.69 5.77
C PRO A 261 -7.85 16.18 5.11
N GLY A 262 -7.79 14.91 4.71
CA GLY A 262 -6.65 14.32 4.00
C GLY A 262 -6.39 14.97 2.65
N HIS A 263 -7.45 15.21 1.87
CA HIS A 263 -7.37 15.94 0.59
C HIS A 263 -6.85 17.37 0.75
N VAL A 264 -7.32 18.07 1.79
CA VAL A 264 -6.88 19.44 2.10
C VAL A 264 -5.42 19.43 2.54
N TYR A 265 -5.05 18.53 3.45
CA TYR A 265 -3.70 18.43 3.98
C TYR A 265 -2.67 18.05 2.91
N GLY A 266 -2.97 17.06 2.07
CA GLY A 266 -2.10 16.64 0.97
C GLY A 266 -1.82 17.78 -0.01
N ARG A 267 -2.85 18.52 -0.42
CA ARG A 267 -2.71 19.70 -1.30
C ARG A 267 -2.00 20.87 -0.63
N TRP A 268 -2.16 21.05 0.67
CA TRP A 268 -1.41 22.05 1.43
C TRP A 268 0.08 21.68 1.51
N LYS A 269 0.41 20.44 1.87
CA LYS A 269 1.79 19.93 1.94
C LYS A 269 2.50 19.92 0.60
N LYS A 270 1.77 19.66 -0.49
CA LYS A 270 2.31 19.77 -1.85
C LYS A 270 2.99 21.12 -2.10
N ARG A 271 2.47 22.22 -1.54
CA ARG A 271 3.05 23.57 -1.70
C ARG A 271 4.40 23.75 -1.02
N SER A 272 4.72 22.93 -0.01
CA SER A 272 6.01 22.97 0.69
C SER A 272 7.06 22.02 0.11
N ILE A 273 6.74 21.23 -0.92
CA ILE A 273 7.69 20.28 -1.53
C ILE A 273 8.98 20.98 -1.99
N PRO A 274 8.95 22.11 -2.74
CA PRO A 274 10.18 22.71 -3.23
C PRO A 274 11.16 23.12 -2.11
N SER A 275 10.65 23.76 -1.05
CA SER A 275 11.48 24.15 0.10
C SER A 275 11.99 22.93 0.87
N GLN A 276 11.17 21.89 1.04
CA GLN A 276 11.58 20.66 1.73
C GLN A 276 12.64 19.89 0.95
N MET A 277 12.55 19.87 -0.38
CA MET A 277 13.57 19.27 -1.25
C MET A 277 14.88 20.05 -1.20
N GLU A 278 14.82 21.39 -1.17
CA GLU A 278 16.02 22.22 -0.97
C GLU A 278 16.70 21.91 0.37
N GLU A 279 15.93 21.80 1.45
CA GLU A 279 16.44 21.42 2.77
C GLU A 279 17.02 20.00 2.79
N ARG A 280 16.34 19.02 2.18
CA ARG A 280 16.84 17.64 2.02
C ARG A 280 18.20 17.65 1.31
N ASN A 281 18.31 18.37 0.20
CA ASN A 281 19.54 18.45 -0.59
C ASN A 281 20.70 19.10 0.17
N LYS A 282 20.42 19.99 1.13
CA LYS A 282 21.44 20.54 2.05
C LYS A 282 21.89 19.54 3.11
N ARG A 283 21.05 18.58 3.51
CA ARG A 283 21.35 17.58 4.55
C ARG A 283 22.01 16.31 4.00
N VAL A 284 21.74 15.97 2.74
CA VAL A 284 22.23 14.72 2.10
C VAL A 284 23.57 14.92 1.40
N LYS A 285 23.94 16.16 1.04
CA LYS A 285 25.28 16.55 0.59
C LYS A 285 26.23 16.71 1.76
#